data_AF-A0A453SFI6-F1
#
_entry.id   AF-A0A453SFI6-F1
#
_cell.length_a   1.000
_cell.length_b   1.000
_cell.length_c   1.000
_cell.angle_alpha   90.00
_cell.angle_beta   90.00
_cell.angle_gamma   90.00
#
_symmetry.space_group_name_H-M   'P 1'
#
loop_
_entity.id
_entity.type
_entity.pdbx_description
1 polymer ?
#
loop_
_entity_poly.entity_id
_entity_poly.type
_entity_poly.pdbx_seq_one_letter_code
_entity_poly.pdbx_strand_id
1 'polypeptide(L)' 'MEFLNILPFPGIPYHELKLKVGISVMLLRNINQSDGLCNGTRMTIIQLGRRFTIAQIITGTHVGEKVLYSNNSHVTN' A
#
# COMPACT_ATOMS: atom_id res chain seq x y z
N MET A 1 -9.36 5.53 12.65
CA MET A 1 -9.49 5.67 11.19
C MET A 1 -8.25 6.38 10.71
N GLU A 2 -7.37 5.67 10.00
CA GLU A 2 -6.08 6.20 9.54
C GLU A 2 -6.15 6.32 8.01
N PHE A 3 -5.84 7.53 7.51
CA PHE A 3 -6.00 7.91 6.11
C PHE A 3 -4.68 7.74 5.34
N LEU A 4 -4.78 7.28 4.09
CA LEU A 4 -3.66 7.18 3.17
C LEU A 4 -3.63 8.39 2.23
N ASN A 5 -2.63 9.25 2.46
CA ASN A 5 -2.19 10.40 1.67
C ASN A 5 -3.22 11.20 0.86
N ILE A 6 -3.41 12.40 1.37
CA ILE A 6 -3.82 13.61 0.65
C ILE A 6 -2.79 13.88 -0.46
N LEU A 7 -3.10 13.54 -1.70
CA LEU A 7 -2.57 14.26 -2.85
C LEU A 7 -3.51 15.46 -3.05
N PRO A 8 -3.05 16.72 -2.98
CA PRO A 8 -3.93 17.86 -3.23
C PRO A 8 -4.23 17.90 -4.74
N PHE A 9 -5.19 17.10 -5.17
CA PHE A 9 -5.89 17.32 -6.42
C PHE A 9 -7.04 18.28 -6.12
N PRO A 10 -7.02 19.53 -6.60
CA PRO A 10 -8.16 20.42 -6.44
C PRO A 10 -9.35 19.78 -7.18
N GLY A 11 -10.32 19.25 -6.42
CA GLY A 11 -11.56 18.67 -6.96
C GLY A 11 -11.79 17.18 -6.68
N ILE A 12 -10.90 16.46 -6.00
CA ILE A 12 -11.16 15.07 -5.58
C ILE A 12 -11.50 15.05 -4.09
N PRO A 13 -12.74 14.67 -3.68
CA PRO A 13 -13.07 14.52 -2.27
C PRO A 13 -12.18 13.44 -1.64
N TYR A 14 -11.81 13.60 -0.37
CA TYR A 14 -11.05 12.63 0.42
C TYR A 14 -11.56 11.20 0.15
N HIS A 15 -10.85 10.45 -0.69
CA HIS A 15 -11.27 9.09 -1.00
C HIS A 15 -10.68 8.18 0.08
N GLU A 16 -11.55 7.65 0.93
CA GLU A 16 -11.18 6.68 1.94
C GLU A 16 -10.82 5.36 1.24
N LEU A 17 -9.53 5.05 1.12
CA LEU A 17 -9.09 3.77 0.58
C LEU A 17 -9.30 2.67 1.63
N LYS A 18 -10.38 1.90 1.49
CA LYS A 18 -10.65 0.73 2.33
C LYS A 18 -9.93 -0.49 1.76
N LEU A 19 -8.87 -0.91 2.42
CA LEU A 19 -8.20 -2.18 2.12
C LEU A 19 -9.03 -3.36 2.65
N LYS A 20 -9.04 -4.46 1.90
CA LYS A 20 -9.66 -5.72 2.29
C LYS A 20 -8.71 -6.86 1.92
N VAL A 21 -8.68 -7.92 2.73
CA VAL A 21 -7.95 -9.14 2.39
C VAL A 21 -8.44 -9.72 1.06
N GLY A 22 -7.51 -10.14 0.21
CA GLY A 22 -7.76 -10.74 -1.10
C GLY A 22 -7.82 -9.76 -2.27
N ILE A 23 -7.83 -8.44 -2.03
CA ILE A 23 -7.83 -7.46 -3.12
C ILE A 23 -6.39 -7.20 -3.59
N SER A 24 -6.23 -6.92 -4.89
CA SER A 24 -4.98 -6.41 -5.43
C SER A 24 -4.95 -4.88 -5.40
N VAL A 25 -3.85 -4.31 -4.93
CA VAL A 25 -3.58 -2.87 -4.86
C VAL A 25 -2.27 -2.53 -5.53
N MET A 26 -2.11 -1.26 -5.92
CA MET A 26 -0.87 -0.73 -6.45
C MET A 26 -0.34 0.35 -5.52
N LEU A 27 0.97 0.34 -5.26
CA LEU A 27 1.64 1.43 -4.58
C LEU A 27 1.71 2.66 -5.48
N LEU A 28 1.28 3.81 -4.98
CA LEU A 28 1.37 5.09 -5.67
C LEU A 28 2.58 5.92 -5.23
N ARG A 29 3.33 5.43 -4.23
CA ARG A 29 4.56 6.05 -3.72
C ARG A 29 5.54 5.00 -3.25
N ASN A 30 6.81 5.37 -3.17
CA ASN A 30 7.86 4.51 -2.64
C ASN A 30 7.71 4.38 -1.11
N ILE A 31 7.80 3.16 -0.59
CA ILE A 31 7.84 2.85 0.84
C ILE A 31 9.22 2.29 1.20
N ASN A 32 9.60 1.19 0.55
CA ASN A 32 10.93 0.60 0.65
C ASN A 32 11.30 -0.07 -0.68
N GLN A 33 12.10 0.60 -1.49
CA GLN A 33 12.45 0.11 -2.81
C GLN A 33 13.31 -1.16 -2.76
N SER A 34 14.14 -1.31 -1.72
CA SER A 34 14.99 -2.49 -1.54
C SER A 34 14.18 -3.77 -1.33
N ASP A 35 12.96 -3.64 -0.78
CA ASP A 35 12.03 -4.74 -0.55
C ASP A 35 10.94 -4.83 -1.65
N GLY A 36 11.16 -4.18 -2.80
CA GLY A 36 10.19 -4.17 -3.90
C GLY A 36 8.95 -3.30 -3.67
N LEU A 37 8.88 -2.53 -2.58
CA LEU A 37 7.77 -1.63 -2.24
C LEU A 37 7.95 -0.23 -2.88
N CYS A 38 8.00 -0.20 -4.21
CA CYS A 38 8.14 1.03 -4.99
C CYS A 38 6.84 1.42 -5.72
N ASN A 39 6.79 2.64 -6.24
CA ASN A 39 5.68 3.13 -7.05
C ASN A 39 5.45 2.21 -8.25
N GLY A 40 4.20 1.83 -8.50
CA GLY A 40 3.81 0.89 -9.55
C GLY A 40 3.81 -0.58 -9.13
N THR A 41 4.39 -0.94 -7.99
CA THR A 41 4.32 -2.33 -7.47
C THR A 41 2.87 -2.70 -7.17
N ARG A 42 2.40 -3.78 -7.79
CA ARG A 42 1.11 -4.39 -7.48
C ARG A 42 1.29 -5.54 -6.50
N MET A 43 0.36 -5.63 -5.55
CA MET A 43 0.38 -6.65 -4.51
C MET A 43 -1.03 -7.05 -4.10
N THR A 44 -1.19 -8.28 -3.64
CA THR A 44 -2.45 -8.79 -3.08
C THR A 44 -2.39 -8.76 -1.57
N ILE A 45 -3.39 -8.16 -0.93
CA ILE A 45 -3.47 -8.08 0.54
C ILE A 45 -3.77 -9.47 1.11
N ILE A 46 -2.88 -9.98 1.95
CA ILE A 46 -3.02 -11.27 2.62
C ILE A 46 -3.61 -11.08 4.02
N GLN A 47 -3.17 -10.05 4.75
CA GLN A 47 -3.63 -9.80 6.11
C GLN A 47 -3.60 -8.31 6.43
N LEU A 48 -4.64 -7.86 7.14
CA LEU A 48 -4.74 -6.52 7.68
C LEU A 48 -4.70 -6.60 9.21
N GLY A 49 -3.66 -6.02 9.79
CA GLY A 49 -3.56 -5.74 11.21
C GLY A 49 -3.91 -4.28 11.49
N ARG A 50 -4.08 -3.94 12.77
CA ARG A 50 -4.39 -2.56 13.19
C ARG A 50 -3.31 -1.55 12.78
N ARG A 51 -2.04 -1.96 12.78
CA ARG A 51 -0.88 -1.09 12.48
C ARG A 51 -0.01 -1.59 11.33
N PHE A 52 -0.37 -2.72 10.72
CA PHE A 52 0.44 -3.34 9.69
C PHE A 52 -0.45 -3.99 8.63
N THR A 53 0.12 -4.16 7.44
CA THR A 53 -0.47 -4.93 6.36
C THR A 53 0.56 -5.92 5.84
N ILE A 54 0.12 -7.16 5.63
CA ILE A 54 0.88 -8.18 4.91
C ILE A 54 0.29 -8.28 3.52
N ALA A 55 1.15 -8.13 2.52
CA ALA A 55 0.78 -8.30 1.13
C ALA A 55 1.78 -9.23 0.43
N GLN A 56 1.37 -9.80 -0.69
CA GLN A 56 2.27 -10.53 -1.59
C GLN A 56 2.40 -9.78 -2.90
N ILE A 57 3.64 -9.56 -3.32
CA ILE A 57 3.95 -8.87 -4.57
C ILE A 57 3.56 -9.77 -5.75
N ILE A 58 2.84 -9.21 -6.71
CA ILE A 58 2.38 -9.93 -7.91
C ILE A 58 2.98 -9.36 -9.22
N THR A 59 3.83 -8.34 -9.13
CA THR A 59 4.54 -7.75 -10.29
C THR A 59 5.98 -7.38 -9.95
N GLY A 60 6.85 -7.37 -10.95
CA GLY A 60 8.23 -6.90 -10.82
C GLY A 60 9.22 -8.01 -10.46
N THR A 61 10.38 -7.63 -9.92
CA THR A 61 11.46 -8.58 -9.59
C THR A 61 11.23 -9.35 -8.29
N HIS A 62 10.31 -8.89 -7.44
CA HIS A 62 10.01 -9.47 -6.12
C HIS A 62 8.72 -10.30 -6.11
N VAL A 63 8.28 -10.81 -7.27
CA VAL A 63 7.03 -11.57 -7.38
C VAL A 63 7.01 -12.78 -6.45
N GLY A 64 5.91 -12.95 -5.73
CA GLY A 64 5.73 -14.03 -4.76
C GLY A 64 6.22 -13.71 -3.35
N GLU A 65 7.05 -12.69 -3.18
CA GLU A 65 7.54 -12.27 -1.86
C GLU A 65 6.41 -11.72 -1.00
N LYS A 66 6.41 -12.10 0.29
CA LYS A 66 5.51 -11.56 1.30
C LYS A 66 6.19 -10.40 2.01
N VAL A 67 5.52 -9.26 2.00
CA VAL A 67 6.02 -8.01 2.54
C VAL A 67 5.10 -7.54 3.67
N LEU A 68 5.72 -7.15 4.79
CA LEU A 68 5.05 -6.53 5.93
C LEU A 68 5.40 -5.05 5.91
N TYR A 69 4.40 -4.19 5.83
CA TYR A 69 4.59 -2.75 5.93
C TYR A 69 3.62 -2.12 6.93
N SER A 70 4.01 -0.96 7.45
CA SER A 70 3.21 -0.25 8.45
C SER A 70 2.02 0.46 7.77
N ASN A 71 0.85 0.41 8.39
CA ASN A 71 -0.28 1.23 7.92
C ASN A 71 0.04 2.72 8.07
N ASN A 72 0.98 3.08 8.96
CA ASN A 72 1.43 4.47 9.15
C ASN A 72 2.43 4.93 8.10
N SER A 73 3.04 4.03 7.32
CA SER A 73 3.80 4.43 6.12
C SER A 73 2.90 4.92 4.97
N HIS A 74 1.62 5.13 5.25
CA HIS A 74 0.66 5.92 4.47
C HIS A 74 0.47 7.36 4.99
N VAL A 75 1.12 7.72 6.10
CA VAL A 75 1.06 9.03 6.76
C VAL A 75 2.48 9.55 6.94
N THR A 76 2.86 10.49 6.08
CA THR A 76 3.83 11.54 6.39
C THR A 76 3.75 12.58 5.28
N ASN A 77 2.82 13.51 5.42
CA ASN A 77 3.10 14.93 5.64
C ASN A 77 1.84 15.60 6.22
#